data_AF-A0AAD6FD76-F1
#
_entry.id   AF-A0AAD6FD76-F1
#
_cell.length_a   1.000
_cell.length_b   1.000
_cell.length_c   1.000
_cell.angle_alpha   90.00
_cell.angle_beta   90.00
_cell.angle_gamma   90.00
#
_symmetry.space_group_name_H-M   'P 1'
#
loop_
_entity.id
_entity.type
_entity.pdbx_description
1 polymer ?
#
loop_
_entity_poly.entity_id
_entity_poly.type
_entity_poly.pdbx_seq_one_letter_code
_entity_poly.pdbx_strand_id
1 'polypeptide(L)'
;MSEDDSSSTTSSMSDTEGSNVSVLNWEQVQRLDAILRETIPIHGRGNFPTLEMQPRQIVKVVRSRMEEKKIHVRDVRLNGSAASHILHGDSGLGFKDLDLIFCADMKGESDFQTVKDIVLDCLLDFLPDCVNKEKISPLTLKEAYVQKMVKVCNDSDRWSLISLSNNRGKNVELKFVDSLRRQFEFSVDSFQIKLDSLLLFYECSENPMAETFHPTIMGESVYGDFGEALNHLRHKLICTRNPEEIRGGGLLKYCHLLVRGFRAASETEMKSQQRYMCSRFFIDFSDICEQQRKLESYLQNHFVGLEDRKYDYLMTLHGVVNESTVCLMGHERRQTLGLIAMLAVRVLAEQNVIPNVANVTCYYQPAPYVADGNFSNYYIAQVQPVFACQHPAYSTWLPCN
;
A
#
# COMPACT_ATOMS: atom_id res chain seq x y z
N MET A 1 13.73 51.90 -53.56
CA MET A 1 14.89 51.06 -53.21
C MET A 1 14.89 50.95 -51.70
N SER A 2 13.97 50.16 -51.15
CA SER A 2 14.13 48.74 -50.80
C SER A 2 14.43 48.65 -49.30
N GLU A 3 13.38 48.70 -48.50
CA GLU A 3 13.37 48.20 -47.13
C GLU A 3 13.03 46.72 -47.23
N ASP A 4 13.99 45.86 -46.93
CA ASP A 4 13.81 44.40 -46.96
C ASP A 4 13.18 43.93 -45.65
N ASP A 5 12.03 43.29 -45.83
CA ASP A 5 11.21 42.62 -44.85
C ASP A 5 11.76 41.20 -44.63
N SER A 6 12.26 40.90 -43.43
CA SER A 6 12.63 39.55 -43.03
C SER A 6 11.91 39.17 -41.75
N SER A 7 10.66 38.73 -41.89
CA SER A 7 9.88 38.12 -40.83
C SER A 7 10.47 36.75 -40.45
N SER A 8 11.08 36.66 -39.28
CA SER A 8 11.43 35.39 -38.64
C SER A 8 10.19 34.78 -38.00
N THR A 9 9.65 33.74 -38.61
CA THR A 9 8.59 32.91 -38.02
C THR A 9 9.19 32.05 -36.92
N THR A 10 9.22 32.53 -35.69
CA THR A 10 9.41 31.70 -34.50
C THR A 10 8.10 30.98 -34.19
N SER A 11 8.00 29.70 -34.57
CA SER A 11 6.96 28.81 -34.09
C SER A 11 7.15 28.59 -32.59
N SER A 12 6.41 29.33 -31.78
CA SER A 12 6.23 29.02 -30.37
C SER A 12 5.44 27.71 -30.28
N MET A 13 6.13 26.60 -30.10
CA MET A 13 5.50 25.39 -29.56
C MET A 13 5.03 25.75 -28.15
N SER A 14 3.75 26.08 -28.02
CA SER A 14 3.09 26.18 -26.74
C SER A 14 3.06 24.78 -26.13
N ASP A 15 3.95 24.54 -25.16
CA ASP A 15 3.81 23.45 -24.21
C ASP A 15 2.38 23.53 -23.65
N THR A 16 1.54 22.62 -24.11
CA THR A 16 0.17 22.53 -23.62
C THR A 16 0.29 21.83 -22.29
N GLU A 17 0.48 22.60 -21.20
CA GLU A 17 0.43 22.06 -19.84
C GLU A 17 -0.91 21.33 -19.68
N GLY A 18 -0.87 19.99 -19.69
CA GLY A 18 -2.09 19.22 -19.65
C GLY A 18 -2.72 19.29 -18.26
N SER A 19 -4.04 19.17 -18.24
CA SER A 19 -4.83 19.33 -17.02
C SER A 19 -4.55 18.20 -16.03
N ASN A 20 -4.47 18.56 -14.74
CA ASN A 20 -4.39 17.59 -13.65
C ASN A 20 -5.73 16.89 -13.36
N VAL A 21 -6.79 17.24 -14.09
CA VAL A 21 -8.14 16.75 -13.88
C VAL A 21 -8.69 16.14 -15.18
N SER A 22 -9.51 15.10 -15.05
CA SER A 22 -10.23 14.50 -16.17
C SER A 22 -11.61 13.99 -15.74
N VAL A 23 -12.53 13.93 -16.70
CA VAL A 23 -13.86 13.35 -16.51
C VAL A 23 -13.79 11.84 -16.69
N LEU A 24 -14.33 11.07 -15.74
CA LEU A 24 -14.42 9.61 -15.87
C LEU A 24 -15.43 9.23 -16.97
N ASN A 25 -15.09 8.25 -17.78
CA ASN A 25 -16.02 7.66 -18.75
C ASN A 25 -17.02 6.71 -18.06
N TRP A 26 -18.06 6.29 -18.79
CA TRP A 26 -19.11 5.45 -18.24
C TRP A 26 -18.60 4.14 -17.63
N GLU A 27 -17.67 3.44 -18.28
CA GLU A 27 -17.10 2.20 -17.72
C GLU A 27 -16.37 2.43 -16.39
N GLN A 28 -15.65 3.55 -16.27
CA GLN A 28 -14.98 3.95 -15.02
C GLN A 28 -16.01 4.30 -13.95
N VAL A 29 -17.08 5.00 -14.30
CA VAL A 29 -18.20 5.31 -13.38
C VAL A 29 -18.87 4.02 -12.89
N GLN A 30 -19.11 3.04 -13.77
CA GLN A 30 -19.67 1.74 -13.40
C GLN A 30 -18.78 0.97 -12.43
N ARG A 31 -17.46 0.94 -12.68
CA ARG A 31 -16.50 0.30 -11.77
C ARG A 31 -16.48 0.99 -10.40
N LEU A 32 -16.54 2.32 -10.38
CA LEU A 32 -16.64 3.08 -9.13
C LEU A 32 -17.94 2.78 -8.36
N ASP A 33 -19.09 2.75 -9.05
CA ASP A 33 -20.38 2.40 -8.44
C ASP A 33 -20.34 1.01 -7.80
N ALA A 34 -19.80 0.03 -8.53
CA ALA A 34 -19.68 -1.33 -8.06
C ALA A 34 -18.86 -1.41 -6.76
N ILE A 35 -17.71 -0.73 -6.71
CA ILE A 35 -16.86 -0.69 -5.50
C ILE A 35 -17.57 -0.01 -4.32
N LEU A 36 -18.27 1.10 -4.56
CA LEU A 36 -18.94 1.84 -3.48
C LEU A 36 -20.20 1.15 -2.94
N ARG A 37 -20.82 0.27 -3.73
CA ARG A 37 -22.00 -0.53 -3.36
C ARG A 37 -21.65 -1.92 -2.86
N GLU A 38 -20.44 -2.41 -3.11
CA GLU A 38 -19.96 -3.69 -2.60
C GLU A 38 -20.01 -3.68 -1.06
N THR A 39 -20.66 -4.69 -0.48
CA THR A 39 -20.63 -4.90 0.96
C THR A 39 -19.30 -5.52 1.33
N ILE A 40 -18.57 -4.86 2.22
CA ILE A 40 -17.24 -5.28 2.67
C ILE A 40 -17.27 -5.67 4.15
N PRO A 41 -16.65 -6.82 4.50
CA PRO A 41 -16.63 -7.30 5.88
C PRO A 41 -15.52 -6.62 6.69
N ILE A 42 -15.89 -5.95 7.77
CA ILE A 42 -14.96 -5.44 8.79
C ILE A 42 -14.95 -6.40 9.97
N HIS A 43 -13.83 -7.10 10.14
CA HIS A 43 -13.73 -8.21 11.08
C HIS A 43 -13.45 -7.72 12.49
N GLY A 44 -14.31 -8.08 13.44
CA GLY A 44 -14.09 -7.87 14.85
C GLY A 44 -13.05 -8.84 15.41
N ARG A 45 -12.18 -8.36 16.31
CA ARG A 45 -11.26 -9.20 17.08
C ARG A 45 -11.98 -9.87 18.26
N GLY A 46 -11.54 -11.08 18.60
CA GLY A 46 -12.12 -11.85 19.68
C GLY A 46 -13.56 -12.27 19.37
N ASN A 47 -14.49 -11.96 20.26
CA ASN A 47 -15.90 -12.33 20.14
C ASN A 47 -16.78 -11.26 19.47
N PHE A 48 -16.17 -10.19 18.93
CA PHE A 48 -16.92 -9.14 18.24
C PHE A 48 -17.41 -9.64 16.87
N PRO A 49 -18.66 -9.33 16.48
CA PRO A 49 -19.21 -9.78 15.21
C PRO A 49 -18.46 -9.15 14.02
N THR A 50 -18.59 -9.74 12.83
CA THR A 50 -18.16 -9.08 11.59
C THR A 50 -19.21 -8.05 11.19
N LEU A 51 -18.79 -6.83 10.88
CA LEU A 51 -19.67 -5.78 10.38
C LEU A 51 -19.73 -5.86 8.86
N GLU A 52 -20.94 -5.84 8.31
CA GLU A 52 -21.18 -5.81 6.87
C GLU A 52 -21.51 -4.36 6.47
N MET A 53 -20.56 -3.66 5.85
CA MET A 53 -20.66 -2.22 5.60
C MET A 53 -20.44 -1.91 4.13
N GLN A 54 -21.10 -0.88 3.60
CA GLN A 54 -20.84 -0.39 2.24
C GLN A 54 -20.04 0.91 2.29
N PRO A 55 -19.00 1.10 1.46
CA PRO A 55 -18.21 2.34 1.46
C PRO A 55 -19.05 3.60 1.35
N ARG A 56 -20.08 3.60 0.48
CA ARG A 56 -21.00 4.74 0.35
C ARG A 56 -21.74 5.08 1.64
N GLN A 57 -22.10 4.08 2.45
CA GLN A 57 -22.78 4.29 3.74
C GLN A 57 -21.82 4.86 4.77
N ILE A 58 -20.59 4.33 4.81
CA ILE A 58 -19.53 4.85 5.69
C ILE A 58 -19.29 6.32 5.41
N VAL A 59 -19.05 6.66 4.14
CA VAL A 59 -18.79 8.04 3.73
C VAL A 59 -19.95 8.95 4.09
N LYS A 60 -21.19 8.53 3.81
CA LYS A 60 -22.38 9.32 4.13
C LYS A 60 -22.49 9.61 5.63
N VAL A 61 -22.47 8.57 6.48
CA VAL A 61 -22.66 8.74 7.93
C VAL A 61 -21.52 9.56 8.55
N VAL A 62 -20.27 9.27 8.17
CA VAL A 62 -19.10 10.00 8.67
C VAL A 62 -19.17 11.47 8.25
N ARG A 63 -19.44 11.77 6.98
CA ARG A 63 -19.55 13.15 6.48
C ARG A 63 -20.66 13.92 7.20
N SER A 64 -21.87 13.34 7.31
CA SER A 64 -22.98 14.00 8.00
C SER A 64 -22.66 14.34 9.45
N ARG A 65 -22.04 13.41 10.19
CA ARG A 65 -21.66 13.63 11.59
C ARG A 65 -20.54 14.64 11.76
N MET A 66 -19.59 14.71 10.82
CA MET A 66 -18.56 15.74 10.83
C MET A 66 -19.19 17.14 10.68
N GLU A 67 -20.11 17.30 9.73
CA GLU A 67 -20.83 18.57 9.52
C GLU A 67 -21.70 18.94 10.74
N GLU A 68 -22.40 17.97 11.36
CA GLU A 68 -23.15 18.19 12.61
C GLU A 68 -22.25 18.67 13.77
N LYS A 69 -21.01 18.19 13.81
CA LYS A 69 -19.98 18.61 14.79
C LYS A 69 -19.22 19.87 14.34
N LYS A 70 -19.66 20.54 13.27
CA LYS A 70 -19.07 21.77 12.71
C LYS A 70 -17.64 21.60 12.18
N ILE A 71 -17.29 20.38 11.76
CA ILE A 71 -16.07 20.09 11.01
C ILE A 71 -16.47 20.03 9.54
N HIS A 72 -16.16 21.09 8.81
CA HIS A 72 -16.53 21.19 7.40
C HIS A 72 -15.72 20.20 6.54
N VAL A 73 -16.42 19.42 5.71
CA VAL A 73 -15.85 18.48 4.75
C VAL A 73 -15.96 19.08 3.35
N ARG A 74 -14.82 19.59 2.85
CA ARG A 74 -14.67 20.27 1.56
C ARG A 74 -15.01 19.33 0.39
N ASP A 75 -14.45 18.12 0.42
CA ASP A 75 -14.78 17.05 -0.53
C ASP A 75 -14.42 15.67 0.05
N VAL A 76 -14.97 14.61 -0.55
CA VAL A 76 -14.55 13.22 -0.29
C VAL A 76 -13.96 12.61 -1.56
N ARG A 77 -12.83 11.91 -1.41
CA ARG A 77 -12.09 11.31 -2.52
C ARG A 77 -11.79 9.84 -2.26
N LEU A 78 -11.79 9.03 -3.32
CA LEU A 78 -11.22 7.69 -3.32
C LEU A 78 -9.80 7.77 -3.86
N ASN A 79 -8.83 7.19 -3.15
CA ASN A 79 -7.41 7.24 -3.49
C ASN A 79 -6.81 5.84 -3.69
N GLY A 80 -5.51 5.81 -3.99
CA GLY A 80 -4.68 4.63 -3.91
C GLY A 80 -4.88 3.65 -5.06
N SER A 81 -4.64 2.38 -4.77
CA SER A 81 -4.73 1.32 -5.78
C SER A 81 -6.17 1.14 -6.32
N ALA A 82 -7.19 1.46 -5.51
CA ALA A 82 -8.59 1.39 -5.92
C ALA A 82 -8.91 2.42 -7.03
N ALA A 83 -8.46 3.67 -6.87
CA ALA A 83 -8.63 4.69 -7.90
C ALA A 83 -7.95 4.29 -9.22
N SER A 84 -6.74 3.74 -9.13
CA SER A 84 -5.99 3.25 -10.28
C SER A 84 -6.71 2.10 -10.99
N HIS A 85 -7.26 1.15 -10.23
CA HIS A 85 -8.06 0.04 -10.76
C HIS A 85 -9.35 0.50 -11.45
N ILE A 86 -10.03 1.52 -10.91
CA ILE A 86 -11.21 2.12 -11.56
C ILE A 86 -10.84 2.72 -12.92
N LEU A 87 -9.75 3.48 -12.98
CA LEU A 87 -9.31 4.14 -14.20
C LEU A 87 -8.81 3.14 -15.25
N HIS A 88 -8.13 2.07 -14.82
CA HIS A 88 -7.64 1.01 -15.69
C HIS A 88 -7.63 -0.36 -14.96
N GLY A 89 -8.67 -1.17 -15.23
CA GLY A 89 -8.90 -2.46 -14.58
C GLY A 89 -7.77 -3.47 -14.74
N ASP A 90 -7.14 -3.49 -15.92
CA ASP A 90 -6.09 -4.44 -16.32
C ASP A 90 -4.66 -3.98 -15.99
N SER A 91 -4.50 -3.00 -15.10
CA SER A 91 -3.18 -2.51 -14.67
C SER A 91 -2.28 -3.59 -14.04
N GLY A 92 -2.87 -4.72 -13.60
CA GLY A 92 -2.17 -5.81 -12.94
C GLY A 92 -1.78 -5.50 -11.48
N LEU A 93 -2.04 -4.28 -11.00
CA LEU A 93 -1.85 -3.88 -9.62
C LEU A 93 -2.89 -4.50 -8.68
N GLY A 94 -4.09 -4.77 -9.21
CA GLY A 94 -5.28 -5.00 -8.39
C GLY A 94 -5.57 -3.79 -7.50
N PHE A 95 -6.43 -3.96 -6.52
CA PHE A 95 -6.50 -3.04 -5.39
C PHE A 95 -6.60 -3.82 -4.11
N LYS A 96 -5.86 -3.33 -3.11
CA LYS A 96 -5.79 -3.98 -1.81
C LYS A 96 -6.69 -3.23 -0.84
N ASP A 97 -6.25 -2.05 -0.41
CA ASP A 97 -6.96 -1.25 0.58
C ASP A 97 -7.90 -0.26 -0.13
N LEU A 98 -9.01 0.08 0.54
CA LEU A 98 -9.96 1.08 0.10
C LEU A 98 -9.69 2.39 0.84
N ASP A 99 -8.96 3.28 0.18
CA ASP A 99 -8.48 4.54 0.75
C ASP A 99 -9.50 5.67 0.51
N LEU A 100 -10.25 6.05 1.55
CA LEU A 100 -11.20 7.15 1.52
C LEU A 100 -10.61 8.38 2.19
N ILE A 101 -10.46 9.47 1.44
CA ILE A 101 -9.95 10.74 1.92
C ILE A 101 -11.11 11.71 2.14
N PHE A 102 -11.27 12.19 3.36
CA PHE A 102 -12.14 13.30 3.73
C PHE A 102 -11.28 14.55 3.82
N CYS A 103 -11.40 15.45 2.85
CA CYS A 103 -10.73 16.74 2.90
C CYS A 103 -11.52 17.65 3.84
N ALA A 104 -11.01 17.89 5.04
CA ALA A 104 -11.77 18.54 6.11
C ALA A 104 -10.98 19.64 6.83
N ASP A 105 -11.67 20.70 7.24
CA ASP A 105 -11.09 21.84 7.96
C ASP A 105 -10.83 21.46 9.43
N MET A 106 -9.65 20.94 9.75
CA MET A 106 -9.28 20.51 11.11
C MET A 106 -8.36 21.54 11.79
N LYS A 107 -8.89 22.27 12.77
CA LYS A 107 -8.22 23.42 13.40
C LYS A 107 -7.33 23.04 14.58
N GLY A 108 -7.53 21.88 15.20
CA GLY A 108 -6.65 21.44 16.30
C GLY A 108 -6.99 20.07 16.90
N GLU A 109 -6.39 19.77 18.06
CA GLU A 109 -6.48 18.47 18.75
C GLU A 109 -7.92 18.04 19.06
N SER A 110 -8.82 18.98 19.37
CA SER A 110 -10.24 18.71 19.61
C SER A 110 -10.91 18.05 18.41
N ASP A 111 -10.54 18.46 17.21
CA ASP A 111 -11.16 17.98 15.98
C ASP A 111 -10.67 16.58 15.65
N PHE A 112 -9.39 16.28 15.94
CA PHE A 112 -8.85 14.92 15.85
C PHE A 112 -9.58 13.94 16.77
N GLN A 113 -9.83 14.35 18.01
CA GLN A 113 -10.58 13.52 18.96
C GLN A 113 -12.04 13.38 18.52
N THR A 114 -12.66 14.45 18.04
CA THR A 114 -14.04 14.43 17.51
C THR A 114 -14.17 13.49 16.31
N VAL A 115 -13.25 13.56 15.34
CA VAL A 115 -13.21 12.65 14.17
C VAL A 115 -13.07 11.20 14.58
N LYS A 116 -12.18 10.92 15.54
CA LYS A 116 -12.02 9.57 16.10
C LYS A 116 -13.34 9.08 16.72
N ASP A 117 -13.99 9.92 17.53
CA ASP A 117 -15.23 9.55 18.20
C ASP A 117 -16.36 9.33 17.19
N ILE A 118 -16.47 10.18 16.15
CA ILE A 118 -17.41 9.98 15.04
C ILE A 118 -17.24 8.62 14.39
N VAL A 119 -16.00 8.21 14.05
CA VAL A 119 -15.76 6.92 13.39
C VAL A 119 -16.09 5.76 14.31
N LEU A 120 -15.75 5.83 15.60
CA LEU A 120 -16.09 4.79 16.57
C LEU A 120 -17.60 4.69 16.79
N ASP A 121 -18.30 5.83 16.88
CA ASP A 121 -19.76 5.87 16.97
C ASP A 121 -20.42 5.28 15.71
N CYS A 122 -19.84 5.52 14.52
CA CYS A 122 -20.31 4.90 13.29
C CYS A 122 -20.23 3.37 13.39
N LEU A 123 -19.10 2.81 13.87
CA LEU A 123 -18.96 1.36 14.04
C LEU A 123 -20.00 0.79 15.02
N LEU A 124 -20.38 1.55 16.05
CA LEU A 124 -21.45 1.15 16.98
C LEU A 124 -22.81 1.04 16.29
N ASP A 125 -23.11 1.94 15.35
CA ASP A 125 -24.38 1.90 14.61
C ASP A 125 -24.50 0.65 13.75
N PHE A 126 -23.40 0.23 13.11
CA PHE A 126 -23.35 -0.94 12.24
C PHE A 126 -23.33 -2.27 12.99
N LEU A 127 -23.27 -2.28 14.33
CA LEU A 127 -23.44 -3.51 15.10
C LEU A 127 -24.85 -4.08 14.90
N PRO A 128 -24.98 -5.42 14.78
CA PRO A 128 -26.27 -6.08 14.71
C PRO A 128 -27.17 -5.74 15.91
N ASP A 129 -28.49 -5.70 15.69
CA ASP A 129 -29.49 -5.32 16.71
C ASP A 129 -29.50 -6.26 17.93
N CYS A 130 -28.99 -7.49 17.80
CA CYS A 130 -28.86 -8.45 18.90
C CYS A 130 -27.73 -8.11 19.89
N VAL A 131 -26.90 -7.10 19.61
CA VAL A 131 -25.80 -6.67 20.47
C VAL A 131 -26.26 -5.56 21.41
N ASN A 132 -25.99 -5.71 22.71
CA ASN A 132 -26.25 -4.65 23.68
C ASN A 132 -25.25 -3.49 23.49
N LYS A 133 -25.65 -2.48 22.71
CA LYS A 133 -24.83 -1.30 22.37
C LYS A 133 -24.50 -0.41 23.58
N GLU A 134 -25.35 -0.38 24.61
CA GLU A 134 -25.17 0.47 25.81
C GLU A 134 -23.96 0.10 26.66
N LYS A 135 -23.53 -1.17 26.60
CA LYS A 135 -22.37 -1.67 27.36
C LYS A 135 -21.04 -1.52 26.62
N ILE A 136 -21.07 -1.08 25.37
CA ILE A 136 -19.88 -1.04 24.52
C ILE A 136 -19.26 0.35 24.58
N SER A 137 -18.02 0.41 25.07
CA SER A 137 -17.27 1.66 25.12
C SER A 137 -16.55 1.94 23.79
N PRO A 138 -16.23 3.21 23.47
CA PRO A 138 -15.41 3.56 22.30
C PRO A 138 -14.03 2.89 22.33
N LEU A 139 -13.44 2.70 23.51
CA LEU A 139 -12.16 2.01 23.67
C LEU A 139 -12.26 0.54 23.24
N THR A 140 -13.37 -0.12 23.58
CA THR A 140 -13.62 -1.51 23.20
C THR A 140 -13.81 -1.64 21.69
N LEU A 141 -14.55 -0.72 21.04
CA LEU A 141 -14.71 -0.71 19.58
C LEU A 141 -13.38 -0.49 18.86
N LYS A 142 -12.55 0.41 19.38
CA LYS A 142 -11.20 0.64 18.89
C LYS A 142 -10.40 -0.66 18.90
N GLU A 143 -10.34 -1.35 20.04
CA GLU A 143 -9.56 -2.59 20.16
C GLU A 143 -10.12 -3.73 19.30
N ALA A 144 -11.43 -3.76 19.09
CA ALA A 144 -12.11 -4.78 18.31
C ALA A 144 -11.92 -4.60 16.80
N TYR A 145 -12.09 -3.40 16.26
CA TYR A 145 -12.25 -3.19 14.81
C TYR A 145 -11.15 -2.35 14.16
N VAL A 146 -10.40 -1.57 14.94
CA VAL A 146 -9.40 -0.66 14.39
C VAL A 146 -8.04 -1.34 14.38
N GLN A 147 -7.49 -1.55 13.19
CA GLN A 147 -6.18 -2.16 13.00
C GLN A 147 -5.04 -1.18 13.25
N LYS A 148 -5.21 0.07 12.78
CA LYS A 148 -4.18 1.10 12.84
C LYS A 148 -4.82 2.48 12.96
N MET A 149 -4.25 3.32 13.82
CA MET A 149 -4.55 4.75 13.87
C MET A 149 -3.28 5.56 13.81
N VAL A 150 -3.32 6.65 13.06
CA VAL A 150 -2.21 7.59 12.93
C VAL A 150 -2.77 8.99 13.05
N LYS A 151 -2.07 9.82 13.84
CA LYS A 151 -2.34 11.26 13.94
C LYS A 151 -1.06 11.99 13.58
N VAL A 152 -1.13 12.91 12.63
CA VAL A 152 -0.04 13.83 12.27
C VAL A 152 -0.56 15.25 12.40
N CYS A 153 0.11 16.04 13.23
CA CYS A 153 -0.20 17.45 13.42
C CYS A 153 1.12 18.21 13.59
N ASN A 154 1.64 18.73 12.50
CA ASN A 154 2.81 19.62 12.45
C ASN A 154 2.52 20.81 11.53
N ASP A 155 3.50 21.68 11.33
CA ASP A 155 3.33 22.93 10.57
C ASP A 155 2.97 22.71 9.09
N SER A 156 3.40 21.58 8.50
CA SER A 156 3.19 21.26 7.09
C SER A 156 2.09 20.22 6.84
N ASP A 157 1.92 19.27 7.77
CA ASP A 157 1.05 18.12 7.63
C ASP A 157 0.07 18.06 8.81
N ARG A 158 -1.22 18.05 8.49
CA ARG A 158 -2.31 17.91 9.44
C ARG A 158 -3.34 16.93 8.93
N TRP A 159 -3.27 15.71 9.42
CA TRP A 159 -4.16 14.63 8.98
C TRP A 159 -4.23 13.48 10.00
N SER A 160 -5.35 12.76 9.95
CA SER A 160 -5.63 11.56 10.75
C SER A 160 -5.90 10.37 9.82
N LEU A 161 -5.61 9.16 10.28
CA LEU A 161 -5.94 7.92 9.57
C LEU A 161 -6.47 6.89 10.55
N ILE A 162 -7.57 6.25 10.19
CA ILE A 162 -8.17 5.12 10.90
C ILE A 162 -8.37 3.98 9.91
N SER A 163 -7.61 2.90 10.08
CA SER A 163 -7.66 1.71 9.24
C SER A 163 -8.47 0.62 9.94
N LEU A 164 -9.55 0.17 9.29
CA LEU A 164 -10.46 -0.85 9.79
C LEU A 164 -10.02 -2.23 9.29
N SER A 165 -10.07 -3.22 10.18
CA SER A 165 -9.53 -4.55 9.93
C SER A 165 -10.38 -5.34 8.93
N ASN A 166 -9.75 -5.80 7.85
CA ASN A 166 -10.32 -6.84 7.00
C ASN A 166 -9.32 -7.99 6.87
N ASN A 167 -9.67 -9.15 7.43
CA ASN A 167 -8.78 -10.31 7.48
C ASN A 167 -8.53 -10.92 6.09
N ARG A 168 -9.23 -10.48 5.06
CA ARG A 168 -8.98 -10.84 3.65
C ARG A 168 -7.96 -9.92 2.97
N GLY A 169 -7.34 -9.00 3.72
CA GLY A 169 -6.31 -8.09 3.23
C GLY A 169 -6.86 -6.86 2.49
N LYS A 170 -8.18 -6.62 2.47
CA LYS A 170 -8.79 -5.42 1.88
C LYS A 170 -9.25 -4.43 2.96
N ASN A 171 -8.32 -3.73 3.59
CA ASN A 171 -8.67 -2.85 4.69
C ASN A 171 -9.41 -1.61 4.18
N VAL A 172 -10.21 -0.99 5.06
CA VAL A 172 -10.84 0.30 4.78
C VAL A 172 -10.06 1.37 5.53
N GLU A 173 -9.43 2.28 4.80
CA GLU A 173 -8.67 3.37 5.40
C GLU A 173 -9.44 4.67 5.29
N LEU A 174 -9.88 5.19 6.43
CA LEU A 174 -10.52 6.50 6.53
C LEU A 174 -9.44 7.52 6.88
N LYS A 175 -9.10 8.36 5.92
CA LYS A 175 -8.08 9.40 6.05
C LYS A 175 -8.75 10.77 6.09
N PHE A 176 -8.48 11.55 7.13
CA PHE A 176 -9.04 12.89 7.33
C PHE A 176 -7.91 13.89 7.15
N VAL A 177 -7.99 14.71 6.11
CA VAL A 177 -6.87 15.54 5.65
C VAL A 177 -7.27 17.00 5.67
N ASP A 178 -6.59 17.79 6.49
CA ASP A 178 -6.62 19.24 6.38
C ASP A 178 -5.50 19.71 5.44
N SER A 179 -4.25 19.36 5.77
CA SER A 179 -3.08 19.60 4.94
C SER A 179 -2.21 18.33 4.84
N LEU A 180 -1.71 18.05 3.63
CA LEU A 180 -0.84 16.91 3.36
C LEU A 180 0.15 17.28 2.27
N ARG A 181 1.44 17.36 2.62
CA ARG A 181 2.50 17.69 1.67
C ARG A 181 2.73 16.56 0.67
N ARG A 182 2.75 15.31 1.16
CA ARG A 182 3.11 14.12 0.36
C ARG A 182 1.87 13.32 0.01
N GLN A 183 1.41 13.49 -1.22
CA GLN A 183 0.14 12.90 -1.66
C GLN A 183 0.29 11.66 -2.55
N PHE A 184 1.48 11.43 -3.11
CA PHE A 184 1.78 10.26 -3.96
C PHE A 184 3.26 9.84 -3.84
N GLU A 185 3.56 8.61 -4.29
CA GLU A 185 4.95 8.13 -4.42
C GLU A 185 5.36 8.01 -5.90
N PHE A 186 4.48 7.41 -6.72
CA PHE A 186 4.64 7.30 -8.17
C PHE A 186 3.38 7.79 -8.89
N SER A 187 3.51 8.11 -10.18
CA SER A 187 2.39 8.52 -11.03
C SER A 187 1.27 7.48 -11.12
N VAL A 188 1.59 6.19 -10.97
CA VAL A 188 0.61 5.10 -11.09
C VAL A 188 -0.31 4.97 -9.87
N ASP A 189 0.00 5.67 -8.77
CA ASP A 189 -0.78 5.68 -7.53
C ASP A 189 -1.22 7.10 -7.12
N SER A 190 -1.12 8.07 -8.02
CA SER A 190 -1.43 9.48 -7.75
C SER A 190 -2.88 9.88 -8.03
N PHE A 191 -3.75 8.93 -8.31
CA PHE A 191 -5.12 9.22 -8.71
C PHE A 191 -6.05 9.37 -7.51
N GLN A 192 -6.82 10.46 -7.49
CA GLN A 192 -7.90 10.71 -6.54
C GLN A 192 -9.20 10.95 -7.31
N ILE A 193 -10.24 10.18 -7.01
CA ILE A 193 -11.55 10.30 -7.65
C ILE A 193 -12.50 11.01 -6.69
N LYS A 194 -13.07 12.15 -7.10
CA LYS A 194 -14.02 12.93 -6.28
C LYS A 194 -15.36 12.20 -6.23
N LEU A 195 -15.85 11.93 -5.02
CA LEU A 195 -17.05 11.12 -4.80
C LEU A 195 -18.33 11.96 -4.67
N ASP A 196 -18.22 13.26 -4.41
CA ASP A 196 -19.34 14.16 -4.08
C ASP A 196 -20.51 14.09 -5.08
N SER A 197 -20.25 14.17 -6.39
CA SER A 197 -21.31 14.08 -7.42
C SER A 197 -22.05 12.75 -7.37
N LEU A 198 -21.35 11.65 -7.09
CA LEU A 198 -21.93 10.31 -7.02
C LEU A 198 -22.71 10.10 -5.72
N LEU A 199 -22.20 10.61 -4.61
CA LEU A 199 -22.90 10.57 -3.32
C LEU A 199 -24.20 11.38 -3.38
N LEU A 200 -24.17 12.58 -3.97
CA LEU A 200 -25.36 13.39 -4.20
C LEU A 200 -26.38 12.66 -5.09
N PHE A 201 -25.91 11.99 -6.15
CA PHE A 201 -26.77 11.18 -7.01
C PHE A 201 -27.50 10.08 -6.23
N TYR A 202 -26.81 9.38 -5.30
CA TYR A 202 -27.46 8.37 -4.46
C TYR A 202 -28.51 8.93 -3.51
N GLU A 203 -28.42 10.21 -3.13
CA GLU A 203 -29.38 10.85 -2.24
C GLU A 203 -30.60 11.37 -2.98
N CYS A 204 -30.43 11.83 -4.22
CA CYS A 204 -31.48 12.51 -4.97
C CYS A 204 -32.14 11.64 -6.05
N SER A 205 -31.48 10.60 -6.57
CA SER A 205 -32.03 9.78 -7.66
C SER A 205 -32.75 8.53 -7.15
N GLU A 206 -34.00 8.37 -7.56
CA GLU A 206 -34.75 7.11 -7.39
C GLU A 206 -34.40 6.08 -8.47
N ASN A 207 -33.89 6.53 -9.61
CA ASN A 207 -33.55 5.67 -10.75
C ASN A 207 -32.12 5.13 -10.64
N PRO A 208 -31.86 3.88 -11.09
CA PRO A 208 -30.51 3.35 -11.20
C PRO A 208 -29.70 4.11 -12.26
N MET A 209 -28.37 4.12 -12.11
CA MET A 209 -27.49 4.73 -13.12
C MET A 209 -27.51 3.95 -14.44
N ALA A 210 -27.45 4.69 -15.54
CA ALA A 210 -27.34 4.18 -16.90
C ALA A 210 -26.35 5.03 -17.70
N GLU A 211 -25.91 4.53 -18.86
CA GLU A 211 -24.97 5.25 -19.74
C GLU A 211 -25.49 6.64 -20.16
N THR A 212 -26.79 6.78 -20.33
CA THR A 212 -27.42 8.08 -20.66
C THR A 212 -27.84 8.88 -19.43
N PHE A 213 -27.69 8.32 -18.23
CA PHE A 213 -28.14 8.93 -16.97
C PHE A 213 -27.21 8.54 -15.82
N HIS A 214 -26.13 9.30 -15.68
CA HIS A 214 -25.16 9.16 -14.60
C HIS A 214 -24.54 10.52 -14.25
N PRO A 215 -24.06 10.72 -13.01
CA PRO A 215 -23.42 11.96 -12.63
C PRO A 215 -22.06 12.12 -13.33
N THR A 216 -21.66 13.36 -13.60
CA THR A 216 -20.29 13.67 -14.03
C THR A 216 -19.34 13.53 -12.84
N ILE A 217 -18.37 12.63 -12.98
CA ILE A 217 -17.38 12.32 -11.93
C ILE A 217 -16.00 12.77 -12.39
N MET A 218 -15.31 13.51 -11.52
CA MET A 218 -13.98 14.05 -11.80
C MET A 218 -12.90 13.20 -11.12
N GLY A 219 -11.90 12.82 -11.89
CA GLY A 219 -10.63 12.28 -11.40
C GLY A 219 -9.56 13.37 -11.40
N GLU A 220 -8.68 13.36 -10.41
CA GLU A 220 -7.55 14.25 -10.27
C GLU A 220 -6.26 13.43 -10.13
N SER A 221 -5.17 13.89 -10.72
CA SER A 221 -3.84 13.32 -10.56
C SER A 221 -2.99 14.27 -9.74
N VAL A 222 -2.61 13.87 -8.53
CA VAL A 222 -1.72 14.68 -7.68
C VAL A 222 -0.25 14.61 -8.12
N TYR A 223 0.06 13.80 -9.14
CA TYR A 223 1.34 13.79 -9.84
C TYR A 223 1.52 15.03 -10.73
N GLY A 224 0.42 15.68 -11.13
CA GLY A 224 0.41 16.73 -12.14
C GLY A 224 -0.54 16.34 -13.26
N ASP A 225 -0.03 16.18 -14.48
CA ASP A 225 -0.84 15.86 -15.65
C ASP A 225 -1.60 14.52 -15.48
N PHE A 226 -2.92 14.54 -15.67
CA PHE A 226 -3.76 13.35 -15.53
C PHE A 226 -3.57 12.37 -16.70
N GLY A 227 -3.47 12.88 -17.92
CA GLY A 227 -3.29 12.07 -19.12
C GLY A 227 -1.95 11.35 -19.14
N GLU A 228 -0.88 12.02 -18.71
CA GLU A 228 0.46 11.46 -18.56
C GLU A 228 0.48 10.35 -17.50
N ALA A 229 -0.07 10.60 -16.32
CA ALA A 229 -0.16 9.59 -15.26
C ALA A 229 -0.98 8.37 -15.73
N LEU A 230 -2.09 8.60 -16.45
CA LEU A 230 -2.92 7.53 -17.00
C LEU A 230 -2.17 6.75 -18.09
N ASN A 231 -1.34 7.41 -18.88
CA ASN A 231 -0.47 6.78 -19.85
C ASN A 231 0.58 5.89 -19.17
N HIS A 232 1.19 6.35 -18.07
CA HIS A 232 2.09 5.54 -17.25
C HIS A 232 1.39 4.30 -16.69
N LEU A 233 0.15 4.44 -16.21
CA LEU A 233 -0.63 3.31 -15.69
C LEU A 233 -0.92 2.27 -16.79
N ARG A 234 -1.31 2.70 -17.99
CA ARG A 234 -1.64 1.82 -19.13
C ARG A 234 -0.41 1.08 -19.67
N HIS A 235 0.73 1.75 -19.75
CA HIS A 235 1.98 1.18 -20.29
C HIS A 235 2.91 0.62 -19.22
N LYS A 236 2.45 0.53 -17.96
CA LYS A 236 3.21 0.05 -16.81
C LYS A 236 4.56 0.76 -16.64
N LEU A 237 4.53 2.08 -16.66
CA LEU A 237 5.72 2.92 -16.49
C LEU A 237 5.84 3.41 -15.04
N ILE A 238 7.05 3.38 -14.50
CA ILE A 238 7.39 3.91 -13.18
C ILE A 238 8.02 5.29 -13.41
N CYS A 239 7.32 6.31 -12.92
CA CYS A 239 7.78 7.69 -12.95
C CYS A 239 7.36 8.41 -11.66
N THR A 240 8.23 9.28 -11.16
CA THR A 240 8.00 10.17 -10.01
C THR A 240 8.68 11.51 -10.29
N ARG A 241 8.02 12.62 -9.92
CA ARG A 241 8.54 13.99 -10.10
C ARG A 241 9.26 14.52 -8.85
N ASN A 242 8.95 13.97 -7.68
CA ASN A 242 9.40 14.46 -6.38
C ASN A 242 10.15 13.35 -5.62
N PRO A 243 11.30 12.88 -6.13
CA PRO A 243 12.05 11.81 -5.48
C PRO A 243 12.43 12.16 -4.04
N GLU A 244 12.64 13.44 -3.73
CA GLU A 244 12.95 13.96 -2.39
C GLU A 244 11.84 13.77 -1.36
N GLU A 245 10.61 13.55 -1.81
CA GLU A 245 9.46 13.32 -0.93
C GLU A 245 9.20 11.83 -0.67
N ILE A 246 9.86 10.94 -1.40
CA ILE A 246 9.77 9.50 -1.19
C ILE A 246 10.48 9.13 0.12
N ARG A 247 9.77 8.41 1.00
CA ARG A 247 10.32 7.82 2.24
C ARG A 247 10.90 6.44 1.96
N GLY A 248 11.53 5.82 2.97
CA GLY A 248 12.12 4.49 2.85
C GLY A 248 11.15 3.41 2.34
N GLY A 249 9.86 3.55 2.62
CA GLY A 249 8.82 2.67 2.07
C GLY A 249 8.71 2.68 0.53
N GLY A 250 9.14 3.75 -0.13
CA GLY A 250 9.09 3.87 -1.58
C GLY A 250 10.02 2.88 -2.30
N LEU A 251 11.14 2.48 -1.69
CA LEU A 251 11.98 1.40 -2.23
C LEU A 251 11.21 0.08 -2.33
N LEU A 252 10.43 -0.23 -1.29
CA LEU A 252 9.63 -1.45 -1.23
C LEU A 252 8.54 -1.40 -2.30
N LYS A 253 7.84 -0.27 -2.43
CA LYS A 253 6.84 -0.07 -3.48
C LYS A 253 7.43 -0.12 -4.88
N TYR A 254 8.60 0.47 -5.09
CA TYR A 254 9.33 0.41 -6.35
C TYR A 254 9.59 -1.05 -6.77
N CYS A 255 10.19 -1.86 -5.89
CA CYS A 255 10.45 -3.27 -6.17
C CYS A 255 9.14 -4.04 -6.40
N HIS A 256 8.06 -3.65 -5.73
CA HIS A 256 6.74 -4.25 -5.90
C HIS A 256 6.10 -3.94 -7.26
N LEU A 257 6.37 -2.76 -7.83
CA LEU A 257 5.99 -2.41 -9.19
C LEU A 257 6.80 -3.23 -10.21
N LEU A 258 8.12 -3.37 -9.99
CA LEU A 258 9.00 -4.15 -10.88
C LEU A 258 8.52 -5.60 -11.04
N VAL A 259 8.19 -6.30 -9.94
CA VAL A 259 7.67 -7.69 -10.01
C VAL A 259 6.29 -7.81 -10.65
N ARG A 260 5.57 -6.70 -10.84
CA ARG A 260 4.31 -6.65 -11.60
C ARG A 260 4.51 -6.30 -13.08
N GLY A 261 5.76 -6.24 -13.52
CA GLY A 261 6.14 -5.96 -14.89
C GLY A 261 6.16 -4.47 -15.24
N PHE A 262 6.14 -3.58 -14.24
CA PHE A 262 6.36 -2.16 -14.49
C PHE A 262 7.84 -1.90 -14.76
N ARG A 263 8.12 -0.89 -15.59
CA ARG A 263 9.47 -0.52 -16.02
C ARG A 263 9.69 0.97 -15.84
N ALA A 264 10.93 1.39 -15.67
CA ALA A 264 11.26 2.81 -15.61
C ALA A 264 10.83 3.52 -16.92
N ALA A 265 10.22 4.70 -16.80
CA ALA A 265 10.00 5.56 -17.97
C ALA A 265 11.32 6.03 -18.60
N SER A 266 12.34 6.27 -17.76
CA SER A 266 13.70 6.62 -18.16
C SER A 266 14.72 5.86 -17.29
N GLU A 267 15.57 5.03 -17.92
CA GLU A 267 16.58 4.24 -17.19
C GLU A 267 17.64 5.11 -16.51
N THR A 268 18.01 6.23 -17.13
CA THR A 268 19.04 7.14 -16.62
C THR A 268 18.58 7.83 -15.35
N GLU A 269 17.36 8.37 -15.35
CA GLU A 269 16.75 9.01 -14.18
C GLU A 269 16.48 7.99 -13.08
N MET A 270 15.99 6.81 -13.43
CA MET A 270 15.67 5.77 -12.47
C MET A 270 16.88 5.31 -11.67
N LYS A 271 18.08 5.21 -12.28
CA LYS A 271 19.30 4.90 -11.51
C LYS A 271 19.58 5.94 -10.43
N SER A 272 19.31 7.21 -10.69
CA SER A 272 19.43 8.26 -9.68
C SER A 272 18.38 8.09 -8.57
N GLN A 273 17.13 7.82 -8.96
CA GLN A 273 16.02 7.60 -8.03
C GLN A 273 16.22 6.35 -7.15
N GLN A 274 16.74 5.25 -7.70
CA GLN A 274 17.08 4.03 -6.94
C GLN A 274 18.11 4.33 -5.84
N ARG A 275 19.18 5.07 -6.17
CA ARG A 275 20.17 5.49 -5.16
C ARG A 275 19.55 6.32 -4.05
N TYR A 276 18.63 7.23 -4.40
CA TYR A 276 17.89 8.02 -3.42
C TYR A 276 16.99 7.15 -2.54
N MET A 277 16.19 6.27 -3.14
CA MET A 277 15.30 5.33 -2.44
C MET A 277 16.07 4.40 -1.50
N CYS A 278 17.20 3.84 -1.94
CA CYS A 278 18.09 3.05 -1.08
C CYS A 278 18.62 3.88 0.09
N SER A 279 19.15 5.08 -0.17
CA SER A 279 19.67 5.96 0.89
C SER A 279 18.58 6.32 1.90
N ARG A 280 17.38 6.67 1.43
CA ARG A 280 16.25 6.98 2.31
C ARG A 280 15.76 5.77 3.10
N PHE A 281 15.81 4.56 2.52
CA PHE A 281 15.50 3.32 3.22
C PHE A 281 16.41 3.11 4.44
N PHE A 282 17.72 3.27 4.28
CA PHE A 282 18.67 3.14 5.40
C PHE A 282 18.56 4.27 6.42
N ILE A 283 18.19 5.48 6.00
CA ILE A 283 17.95 6.61 6.92
C ILE A 283 16.69 6.38 7.75
N ASP A 284 15.60 5.92 7.12
CA ASP A 284 14.31 5.74 7.79
C ASP A 284 14.27 4.42 8.60
N PHE A 285 15.07 3.42 8.23
CA PHE A 285 15.19 2.11 8.91
C PHE A 285 16.67 1.77 9.13
N SER A 286 17.31 2.45 10.08
CA SER A 286 18.74 2.30 10.33
C SER A 286 19.10 0.98 11.03
N ASP A 287 18.18 0.42 11.82
CA ASP A 287 18.37 -0.81 12.57
C ASP A 287 17.93 -2.06 11.77
N ILE A 288 18.71 -3.13 11.85
CA ILE A 288 18.44 -4.38 11.09
C ILE A 288 17.16 -5.09 11.56
N CYS A 289 16.83 -5.02 12.85
CA CYS A 289 15.58 -5.58 13.38
C CYS A 289 14.37 -4.76 12.94
N GLU A 290 14.52 -3.44 12.78
CA GLU A 290 13.49 -2.59 12.15
C GLU A 290 13.28 -2.94 10.68
N GLN A 291 14.36 -3.11 9.92
CA GLN A 291 14.30 -3.54 8.53
C GLN A 291 13.61 -4.90 8.40
N GLN A 292 13.95 -5.88 9.25
CA GLN A 292 13.31 -7.19 9.26
C GLN A 292 11.81 -7.08 9.51
N ARG A 293 11.40 -6.41 10.61
CA ARG A 293 9.98 -6.22 10.92
C ARG A 293 9.23 -5.52 9.79
N LYS A 294 9.87 -4.53 9.15
CA LYS A 294 9.28 -3.78 8.04
C LYS A 294 9.09 -4.66 6.81
N LEU A 295 10.09 -5.47 6.44
CA LEU A 295 10.01 -6.40 5.32
C LEU A 295 8.99 -7.51 5.55
N GLU A 296 9.00 -8.15 6.72
CA GLU A 296 8.02 -9.19 7.08
C GLU A 296 6.59 -8.62 7.04
N SER A 297 6.38 -7.45 7.63
CA SER A 297 5.09 -6.76 7.57
C SER A 297 4.69 -6.40 6.14
N TYR A 298 5.62 -5.95 5.29
CA TYR A 298 5.33 -5.65 3.90
C TYR A 298 4.91 -6.89 3.12
N LEU A 299 5.64 -8.00 3.28
CA LEU A 299 5.30 -9.28 2.64
C LEU A 299 3.93 -9.80 3.08
N GLN A 300 3.65 -9.78 4.39
CA GLN A 300 2.38 -10.22 4.92
C GLN A 300 1.21 -9.37 4.43
N ASN A 301 1.42 -8.06 4.30
CA ASN A 301 0.38 -7.13 3.88
C ASN A 301 0.14 -7.14 2.37
N HIS A 302 1.18 -7.25 1.54
CA HIS A 302 1.07 -7.00 0.09
C HIS A 302 1.01 -8.25 -0.78
N PHE A 303 1.32 -9.43 -0.23
CA PHE A 303 1.38 -10.69 -0.97
C PHE A 303 0.35 -11.72 -0.52
N VAL A 304 -0.73 -11.29 0.15
CA VAL A 304 -1.88 -12.17 0.46
C VAL A 304 -2.46 -12.72 -0.84
N GLY A 305 -2.45 -14.04 -1.01
CA GLY A 305 -2.88 -14.70 -2.25
C GLY A 305 -1.88 -14.64 -3.41
N LEU A 306 -0.68 -14.08 -3.20
CA LEU A 306 0.42 -14.00 -4.16
C LEU A 306 1.73 -14.56 -3.56
N GLU A 307 1.62 -15.64 -2.79
CA GLU A 307 2.73 -16.25 -2.06
C GLU A 307 3.91 -16.57 -2.98
N ASP A 308 3.64 -17.15 -4.16
CA ASP A 308 4.64 -17.52 -5.16
C ASP A 308 5.52 -16.34 -5.62
N ARG A 309 5.01 -15.11 -5.55
CA ARG A 309 5.74 -13.89 -5.95
C ARG A 309 6.61 -13.29 -4.85
N LYS A 310 6.53 -13.78 -3.60
CA LYS A 310 7.33 -13.26 -2.49
C LYS A 310 8.83 -13.45 -2.76
N TYR A 311 9.21 -14.60 -3.32
CA TYR A 311 10.61 -14.88 -3.67
C TYR A 311 11.13 -13.90 -4.75
N ASP A 312 10.41 -13.75 -5.85
CA ASP A 312 10.77 -12.84 -6.94
C ASP A 312 10.90 -11.40 -6.46
N TYR A 313 10.02 -10.97 -5.55
CA TYR A 313 10.08 -9.66 -4.91
C TYR A 313 11.33 -9.48 -4.06
N LEU A 314 11.67 -10.47 -3.23
CA LEU A 314 12.88 -10.42 -2.40
C LEU A 314 14.15 -10.43 -3.26
N MET A 315 14.19 -11.21 -4.34
CA MET A 315 15.32 -11.19 -5.27
C MET A 315 15.44 -9.87 -6.02
N THR A 316 14.31 -9.27 -6.42
CA THR A 316 14.28 -7.93 -7.03
C THR A 316 14.81 -6.88 -6.06
N LEU A 317 14.34 -6.89 -4.81
CA LEU A 317 14.81 -5.98 -3.76
C LEU A 317 16.31 -6.18 -3.50
N HIS A 318 16.77 -7.44 -3.42
CA HIS A 318 18.19 -7.78 -3.26
C HIS A 318 19.04 -7.19 -4.39
N GLY A 319 18.60 -7.35 -5.65
CA GLY A 319 19.27 -6.78 -6.83
C GLY A 319 19.39 -5.26 -6.76
N VAL A 320 18.28 -4.57 -6.50
CA VAL A 320 18.24 -3.11 -6.41
C VAL A 320 19.14 -2.60 -5.27
N VAL A 321 19.08 -3.21 -4.09
CA VAL A 321 19.93 -2.83 -2.93
C VAL A 321 21.41 -3.09 -3.24
N ASN A 322 21.74 -4.19 -3.91
CA ASN A 322 23.13 -4.51 -4.24
C ASN A 322 23.73 -3.49 -5.24
N GLU A 323 22.99 -3.14 -6.28
CA GLU A 323 23.45 -2.28 -7.38
C GLU A 323 23.42 -0.79 -7.04
N SER A 324 22.40 -0.34 -6.29
CA SER A 324 22.12 1.09 -6.08
C SER A 324 22.51 1.63 -4.71
N THR A 325 23.04 0.81 -3.80
CA THR A 325 23.56 1.32 -2.53
C THR A 325 24.96 1.89 -2.70
N VAL A 326 25.12 3.16 -2.32
CA VAL A 326 26.39 3.90 -2.40
C VAL A 326 27.44 3.31 -1.44
N CYS A 327 28.72 3.37 -1.82
CA CYS A 327 29.85 2.72 -1.13
C CYS A 327 30.00 3.07 0.36
N LEU A 328 29.46 4.20 0.81
CA LEU A 328 29.55 4.67 2.20
C LEU A 328 28.75 3.80 3.20
N MET A 329 27.89 2.91 2.72
CA MET A 329 27.04 2.04 3.57
C MET A 329 27.34 0.55 3.34
N GLY A 330 28.63 0.20 3.18
CA GLY A 330 29.03 -1.14 2.79
C GLY A 330 28.71 -2.24 3.83
N HIS A 331 28.73 -1.90 5.12
CA HIS A 331 28.41 -2.85 6.19
C HIS A 331 26.90 -3.08 6.29
N GLU A 332 26.13 -2.01 6.37
CA GLU A 332 24.68 -1.97 6.39
C GLU A 332 24.12 -2.70 5.16
N ARG A 333 24.69 -2.42 3.97
CA ARG A 333 24.36 -3.13 2.74
C ARG A 333 24.50 -4.65 2.89
N ARG A 334 25.63 -5.14 3.41
CA ARG A 334 25.84 -6.60 3.56
C ARG A 334 24.87 -7.21 4.57
N GLN A 335 24.56 -6.52 5.67
CA GLN A 335 23.58 -6.99 6.65
C GLN A 335 22.18 -7.08 6.03
N THR A 336 21.73 -6.05 5.32
CA THR A 336 20.43 -6.02 4.66
C THR A 336 20.33 -7.05 3.55
N LEU A 337 21.37 -7.22 2.72
CA LEU A 337 21.40 -8.26 1.69
C LEU A 337 21.32 -9.66 2.31
N GLY A 338 22.05 -9.90 3.42
CA GLY A 338 21.96 -11.15 4.17
C GLY A 338 20.57 -11.41 4.75
N LEU A 339 19.93 -10.38 5.30
CA LEU A 339 18.55 -10.43 5.78
C LEU A 339 17.56 -10.78 4.66
N ILE A 340 17.65 -10.11 3.50
CA ILE A 340 16.78 -10.36 2.35
C ILE A 340 16.96 -11.80 1.84
N ALA A 341 18.21 -12.27 1.75
CA ALA A 341 18.52 -13.64 1.34
C ALA A 341 17.95 -14.68 2.32
N MET A 342 18.07 -14.44 3.63
CA MET A 342 17.49 -15.31 4.66
C MET A 342 15.96 -15.39 4.53
N LEU A 343 15.29 -14.24 4.36
CA LEU A 343 13.84 -14.21 4.15
C LEU A 343 13.43 -14.94 2.87
N ALA A 344 14.22 -14.84 1.80
CA ALA A 344 13.93 -15.54 0.55
C ALA A 344 14.05 -17.06 0.68
N VAL A 345 15.08 -17.55 1.39
CA VAL A 345 15.23 -18.98 1.69
C VAL A 345 14.07 -19.48 2.55
N ARG A 346 13.62 -18.67 3.52
CA ARG A 346 12.45 -19.00 4.34
C ARG A 346 11.17 -19.13 3.49
N VAL A 347 10.94 -18.21 2.56
CA VAL A 347 9.80 -18.28 1.63
C VAL A 347 9.86 -19.56 0.79
N LEU A 348 11.03 -19.94 0.26
CA LEU A 348 11.20 -21.20 -0.47
C LEU A 348 10.91 -22.43 0.41
N ALA A 349 11.32 -22.38 1.68
CA ALA A 349 11.04 -23.42 2.66
C ALA A 349 9.54 -23.60 2.89
N GLU A 350 8.82 -22.50 3.11
CA GLU A 350 7.38 -22.47 3.35
C GLU A 350 6.59 -22.98 2.13
N GLN A 351 7.12 -22.78 0.92
CA GLN A 351 6.51 -23.25 -0.34
C GLN A 351 6.84 -24.71 -0.68
N ASN A 352 7.63 -25.43 0.14
CA ASN A 352 8.18 -26.75 -0.19
C ASN A 352 8.97 -26.78 -1.53
N VAL A 353 9.46 -25.63 -2.00
CA VAL A 353 10.31 -25.50 -3.20
C VAL A 353 11.80 -25.55 -2.81
N ILE A 354 12.13 -25.98 -1.59
CA ILE A 354 13.48 -26.44 -1.30
C ILE A 354 13.64 -27.79 -2.00
N PRO A 355 14.51 -27.93 -3.02
CA PRO A 355 14.88 -29.25 -3.49
C PRO A 355 15.40 -30.01 -2.28
N ASN A 356 14.76 -31.15 -1.96
CA ASN A 356 15.14 -32.02 -0.86
C ASN A 356 16.67 -32.07 -0.73
N VAL A 357 17.19 -31.41 0.32
CA VAL A 357 18.64 -31.18 0.49
C VAL A 357 19.37 -32.50 0.78
N ALA A 358 18.65 -33.62 0.89
CA ALA A 358 19.20 -34.96 0.92
C ALA A 358 20.15 -35.26 -0.26
N ASN A 359 20.00 -34.56 -1.40
CA ASN A 359 20.81 -34.79 -2.62
C ASN A 359 21.64 -33.58 -3.07
N VAL A 360 21.88 -32.57 -2.23
CA VAL A 360 22.78 -31.45 -2.60
C VAL A 360 24.22 -31.84 -2.24
N THR A 361 25.00 -32.24 -3.23
CA THR A 361 26.45 -32.46 -3.07
C THR A 361 27.15 -31.12 -3.11
N CYS A 362 27.54 -30.58 -1.95
CA CYS A 362 28.38 -29.39 -1.86
C CYS A 362 29.82 -29.75 -2.21
N TYR A 363 30.32 -29.29 -3.37
CA TYR A 363 31.75 -29.35 -3.68
C TYR A 363 32.48 -28.24 -2.93
N TYR A 364 33.00 -28.54 -1.75
CA TYR A 364 33.93 -27.65 -1.07
C TYR A 364 35.31 -27.82 -1.70
N GLN A 365 35.83 -26.79 -2.38
CA GLN A 365 37.24 -26.74 -2.74
C GLN A 365 38.06 -26.52 -1.47
N PRO A 366 38.99 -27.41 -1.10
CA PRO A 366 39.86 -27.20 0.06
C PRO A 366 40.67 -25.91 -0.09
N ALA A 367 40.97 -25.27 1.04
CA ALA A 367 41.82 -24.09 1.07
C ALA A 367 43.21 -24.40 0.45
N PRO A 368 43.87 -23.42 -0.21
CA PRO A 368 45.03 -23.65 -1.09
C PRO A 368 46.26 -24.31 -0.47
N TYR A 369 46.34 -24.42 0.87
CA TYR A 369 47.46 -25.00 1.58
C TYR A 369 47.31 -26.51 1.86
N VAL A 370 46.18 -27.13 1.49
CA VAL A 370 45.97 -28.57 1.62
C VAL A 370 46.35 -29.26 0.31
N ALA A 371 47.65 -29.32 0.03
CA ALA A 371 48.23 -29.99 -1.13
C ALA A 371 48.98 -31.26 -0.72
N ASP A 372 48.36 -32.12 0.10
CA ASP A 372 48.88 -33.46 0.36
C ASP A 372 48.09 -34.47 -0.48
N GLY A 373 48.81 -35.06 -1.44
CA GLY A 373 48.30 -35.88 -2.55
C GLY A 373 47.80 -37.27 -2.16
N ASN A 374 46.99 -37.40 -1.11
CA ASN A 374 46.40 -38.70 -0.75
C ASN A 374 45.04 -38.63 -0.05
N PHE A 375 44.09 -37.86 -0.60
CA PHE A 375 42.72 -37.81 -0.06
C PHE A 375 41.66 -38.11 -1.13
N SER A 376 41.28 -39.38 -1.25
CA SER A 376 39.93 -39.77 -1.72
C SER A 376 38.94 -39.64 -0.56
N ASN A 377 38.49 -38.42 -0.27
CA ASN A 377 37.41 -38.19 0.70
C ASN A 377 36.20 -37.56 0.00
N TYR A 378 35.32 -38.39 -0.55
CA TYR A 378 33.93 -38.00 -0.75
C TYR A 378 33.25 -38.03 0.62
N TYR A 379 33.12 -36.87 1.28
CA TYR A 379 32.35 -36.79 2.52
C TYR A 379 30.87 -36.64 2.16
N ILE A 380 30.11 -37.73 2.27
CA ILE A 380 28.65 -37.68 2.20
C ILE A 380 28.16 -37.30 3.60
N ALA A 381 27.72 -36.06 3.78
CA ALA A 381 27.07 -35.64 5.00
C ALA A 381 25.67 -36.31 5.07
N GLN A 382 25.52 -37.34 5.90
CA GLN A 382 24.19 -37.86 6.24
C GLN A 382 23.50 -36.86 7.18
N VAL A 383 22.54 -36.12 6.64
CA VAL A 383 21.66 -35.26 7.43
C VAL A 383 20.69 -36.17 8.19
N GLN A 384 20.85 -36.28 9.52
CA GLN A 384 19.85 -36.91 10.37
C GLN A 384 18.53 -36.10 10.27
N PRO A 385 17.36 -36.77 10.16
CA PRO A 385 16.10 -36.07 10.17
C PRO A 385 15.91 -35.43 11.55
N VAL A 386 15.65 -34.12 11.53
CA VAL A 386 15.35 -33.30 12.70
C VAL A 386 14.22 -33.96 13.49
N PHE A 387 14.46 -34.20 14.78
CA PHE A 387 13.51 -34.76 15.73
C PHE A 387 12.15 -34.07 15.61
N ALA A 388 11.10 -34.86 15.45
CA ALA A 388 9.72 -34.42 15.68
C ALA A 388 9.58 -33.98 17.15
N CYS A 389 9.30 -32.71 17.39
CA CYS A 389 8.83 -32.24 18.69
C CYS A 389 7.45 -32.87 18.99
N GLN A 390 7.46 -34.04 19.63
CA GLN A 390 6.29 -34.54 20.34
C GLN A 390 6.14 -33.72 21.63
N HIS A 391 5.08 -32.92 21.71
CA HIS A 391 4.64 -32.30 22.96
C HIS A 391 4.35 -33.40 24.00
N PRO A 392 4.97 -33.40 25.19
CA PRO A 392 4.43 -34.14 26.32
C PRO A 392 3.33 -33.28 26.96
N ALA A 393 2.09 -33.76 26.91
CA ALA A 393 1.01 -33.26 27.75
C ALA A 393 1.37 -33.53 29.21
N TYR A 394 1.79 -32.49 29.94
CA TYR A 394 1.85 -32.55 31.40
C TYR A 394 0.44 -32.34 31.95
N SER A 395 -0.21 -33.47 32.26
CA SER A 395 -1.38 -33.54 33.11
C SER A 395 -0.91 -33.41 34.56
N THR A 396 -1.07 -32.24 35.17
CA THR A 396 -1.01 -32.09 36.63
C THR A 396 -2.40 -32.28 37.21
N TRP A 397 -2.45 -32.72 38.48
CA TRP A 397 -3.60 -33.15 39.29
C TRP A 397 -3.90 -34.65 39.26
N LEU A 398 -3.25 -35.37 40.20
CA LEU A 398 -3.67 -36.68 40.68
C LEU A 398 -4.91 -36.53 41.59
N PRO A 399 -5.81 -37.53 41.65
CA PRO A 399 -6.86 -37.62 42.65
C PRO A 399 -6.33 -38.29 43.93
N CYS A 400 -6.82 -37.84 45.09
CA CYS A 400 -6.79 -38.60 46.33
C CYS A 400 -8.20 -38.67 46.92
N ASN A 401 -8.52 -39.85 47.46
CA ASN A 401 -9.74 -40.23 48.19
C ASN A 401 -10.08 -39.28 49.35
#